data_AF-A0A4U2YTW7-F1
#
_entry.id   AF-A0A4U2YTW7-F1
#
_cell.length_a   1.000
_cell.length_b   1.000
_cell.length_c   1.000
_cell.angle_alpha   90.00
_cell.angle_beta   90.00
_cell.angle_gamma   90.00
#
_symmetry.space_group_name_H-M   'P 1'
#
loop_
_entity.id
_entity.type
_entity.pdbx_description
1 polymer ?
#
loop_
_entity_poly.entity_id
_entity_poly.type
_entity_poly.pdbx_seq_one_letter_code
_entity_poly.pdbx_strand_id
1 'polypeptide(L)'
;MDPTEDEGATPRKVLFVAGAGRSGTSTLAGIVSILGMHVPQPEVVADESNPKGFGEPKWCVEQHDRWLAEVNVQVSDARPSAWLDTGRVEAREPARIKVADWLESHFAVAPELVVKDPRLSWFLGLWRVGALRVGADPVFATMLRPPAEVVGSKQKYYANKLGSAHLAAGWVNMLLHTERATRSDEQGGGRTFVRYADLLTDWVRTTTDMAEHLDLRAVLHADSENIRAVHRFVDPNLRRVTVTLADLGLPKRLHELTQETWDQLNLLTDPAEDTPAAHAVLDQLREAYTDLYEESEAIARSTAVAARGDEARKVRARQAAVVEPAPAAPHSLVDLVPHDVRAKIPAGVRRGVRKALGRERDAQDRGRDAQGPQREGQ
;
A
#
# COMPACT_ATOMS: atom_id res chain seq x y z
N MET A 1 31.16 -18.50 -36.86
CA MET A 1 30.06 -17.53 -36.70
C MET A 1 28.91 -18.13 -37.47
N ASP A 2 28.00 -18.75 -36.75
CA ASP A 2 26.83 -19.41 -37.33
C ASP A 2 25.69 -18.38 -37.35
N PRO A 3 25.20 -17.94 -38.51
CA PRO A 3 24.06 -17.05 -38.61
C PRO A 3 22.80 -17.91 -38.64
N THR A 4 22.42 -18.45 -37.48
CA THR A 4 21.06 -18.93 -37.24
C THR A 4 20.46 -18.03 -36.17
N GLU A 5 20.32 -16.75 -36.48
CA GLU A 5 19.37 -15.92 -35.75
C GLU A 5 17.97 -16.39 -36.15
N ASP A 6 17.21 -16.73 -35.11
CA ASP A 6 15.83 -17.17 -35.13
C ASP A 6 14.93 -16.04 -35.66
N GLU A 7 14.91 -15.84 -36.98
CA GLU A 7 14.08 -14.84 -37.69
C GLU A 7 12.55 -15.10 -37.58
N GLY A 8 12.10 -16.03 -36.74
CA GLY A 8 10.69 -16.42 -36.61
C GLY A 8 10.07 -16.28 -35.21
N ALA A 9 10.86 -16.18 -34.14
CA ALA A 9 10.31 -16.09 -32.79
C ALA A 9 9.87 -14.66 -32.43
N THR A 10 8.62 -14.50 -31.97
CA THR A 10 8.15 -13.21 -31.44
C THR A 10 8.98 -12.88 -30.19
N PRO A 11 9.61 -11.69 -30.10
CA PRO A 11 10.38 -11.30 -28.93
C PRO A 11 9.55 -11.39 -27.66
N ARG A 12 10.14 -11.91 -26.58
CA ARG A 12 9.46 -11.97 -25.28
C ARG A 12 9.32 -10.56 -24.72
N LYS A 13 8.11 -10.15 -24.37
CA LYS A 13 7.83 -8.81 -23.83
C LYS A 13 6.84 -8.88 -22.66
N VAL A 14 7.08 -8.10 -21.61
CA VAL A 14 6.10 -7.90 -20.54
C VAL A 14 5.74 -6.43 -20.43
N LEU A 15 4.45 -6.13 -20.58
CA LEU A 15 3.89 -4.82 -20.23
C LEU A 15 3.51 -4.78 -18.75
N PHE A 16 4.20 -3.94 -18.00
CA PHE A 16 3.89 -3.59 -16.62
C PHE A 16 2.96 -2.37 -16.60
N VAL A 17 1.71 -2.57 -16.19
CA VAL A 17 0.73 -1.48 -16.07
C VAL A 17 0.78 -0.91 -14.64
N ALA A 18 1.39 0.26 -14.51
CA ALA A 18 1.66 0.93 -13.24
C ALA A 18 0.85 2.21 -13.05
N GLY A 19 0.86 2.76 -11.84
CA GLY A 19 0.24 4.04 -11.51
C GLY A 19 -0.44 4.04 -10.15
N ALA A 20 -0.89 5.21 -9.72
CA ALA A 20 -1.60 5.34 -8.45
C ALA A 20 -2.91 4.55 -8.48
N GLY A 21 -3.23 3.83 -7.40
CA GLY A 21 -4.53 3.15 -7.29
C GLY A 21 -5.70 4.10 -7.62
N ARG A 22 -6.64 3.63 -8.43
CA ARG A 22 -7.77 4.39 -9.04
C ARG A 22 -7.42 5.29 -10.24
N SER A 23 -6.22 5.16 -10.83
CA SER A 23 -5.84 5.88 -12.06
C SER A 23 -6.29 5.23 -13.37
N GLY A 24 -6.94 4.06 -13.34
CA GLY A 24 -7.40 3.36 -14.55
C GLY A 24 -6.51 2.21 -15.01
N THR A 25 -5.55 1.76 -14.18
CA THR A 25 -4.68 0.59 -14.45
C THR A 25 -5.46 -0.68 -14.82
N SER A 26 -6.56 -0.97 -14.13
CA SER A 26 -7.43 -2.11 -14.48
C SER A 26 -8.08 -1.97 -15.85
N THR A 27 -8.44 -0.75 -16.26
CA THR A 27 -9.05 -0.50 -17.56
C THR A 27 -8.03 -0.77 -18.67
N LEU A 28 -6.82 -0.22 -18.56
CA LEU A 28 -5.77 -0.47 -19.56
C LEU A 28 -5.39 -1.95 -19.64
N ALA A 29 -5.14 -2.59 -18.49
CA ALA A 29 -4.80 -4.02 -18.44
C ALA A 29 -5.89 -4.90 -19.07
N GLY A 30 -7.17 -4.60 -18.81
CA GLY A 30 -8.29 -5.29 -19.43
C GLY A 30 -8.36 -5.08 -20.95
N ILE A 31 -8.13 -3.85 -21.42
CA ILE A 31 -8.12 -3.55 -22.85
C ILE A 31 -7.02 -4.34 -23.56
N VAL A 32 -5.76 -4.25 -23.11
CA VAL A 32 -4.65 -4.93 -23.80
C VAL A 32 -4.75 -6.45 -23.71
N SER A 33 -5.37 -6.98 -22.65
CA SER A 33 -5.69 -8.41 -22.56
C SER A 33 -6.70 -8.83 -23.61
N ILE A 34 -7.79 -8.07 -23.78
CA ILE A 34 -8.80 -8.34 -24.82
C ILE A 34 -8.18 -8.19 -26.22
N LEU A 35 -7.21 -7.29 -26.39
CA LEU A 35 -6.47 -7.09 -27.64
C LEU A 35 -5.38 -8.16 -27.89
N GLY A 36 -5.19 -9.13 -26.99
CA GLY A 36 -4.38 -10.32 -27.26
C GLY A 36 -3.16 -10.52 -26.37
N MET A 37 -2.82 -9.58 -25.48
CA MET A 37 -1.77 -9.81 -24.49
C MET A 37 -2.21 -10.84 -23.45
N HIS A 38 -1.30 -11.71 -23.03
CA HIS A 38 -1.62 -12.75 -22.07
C HIS A 38 -1.54 -12.23 -20.63
N VAL A 39 -2.61 -12.42 -19.85
CA VAL A 39 -2.60 -12.20 -18.40
C VAL A 39 -2.13 -13.49 -17.71
N PRO A 40 -1.01 -13.47 -16.97
CA PRO A 40 -0.53 -14.62 -16.22
C PRO A 40 -1.57 -15.22 -15.26
N GLN A 41 -1.74 -16.53 -15.32
CA GLN A 41 -2.78 -17.26 -14.58
C GLN A 41 -2.28 -17.91 -13.27
N PRO A 42 -3.17 -18.20 -12.31
CA PRO A 42 -4.58 -17.81 -12.26
C PRO A 42 -4.76 -16.32 -11.89
N GLU A 43 -5.83 -15.71 -12.39
CA GLU A 43 -6.27 -14.39 -11.95
C GLU A 43 -7.00 -14.42 -10.59
N VAL A 44 -7.05 -13.27 -9.92
CA VAL A 44 -7.93 -13.06 -8.76
C VAL A 44 -9.39 -13.17 -9.18
N VAL A 45 -10.15 -14.01 -8.48
CA VAL A 45 -11.58 -14.23 -8.75
C VAL A 45 -12.36 -12.93 -8.50
N ALA A 46 -13.23 -12.59 -9.45
CA ALA A 46 -14.16 -11.46 -9.33
C ALA A 46 -15.07 -11.61 -8.10
N ASP A 47 -15.32 -10.51 -7.39
CA ASP A 47 -16.21 -10.47 -6.22
C ASP A 47 -17.28 -9.38 -6.37
N GLU A 48 -18.15 -9.21 -5.36
CA GLU A 48 -19.20 -8.20 -5.36
C GLU A 48 -18.68 -6.76 -5.50
N SER A 49 -17.44 -6.50 -5.05
CA SER A 49 -16.79 -5.20 -5.19
C SER A 49 -16.23 -4.97 -6.61
N ASN A 50 -16.04 -6.05 -7.38
CA ASN A 50 -15.56 -6.01 -8.75
C ASN A 50 -16.08 -7.20 -9.61
N PRO A 51 -17.30 -7.09 -10.17
CA PRO A 51 -17.96 -8.20 -10.88
C PRO A 51 -17.27 -8.65 -12.18
N LYS A 52 -16.38 -7.82 -12.76
CA LYS A 52 -15.72 -8.10 -14.05
C LYS A 52 -14.33 -8.74 -13.91
N GLY A 53 -13.80 -8.86 -12.69
CA GLY A 53 -12.38 -9.17 -12.49
C GLY A 53 -11.50 -7.97 -12.85
N PHE A 54 -10.28 -7.92 -12.33
CA PHE A 54 -9.36 -6.79 -12.54
C PHE A 54 -8.18 -7.15 -13.45
N GLY A 55 -8.13 -8.37 -13.99
CA GLY A 55 -6.98 -8.83 -14.78
C GLY A 55 -5.72 -9.00 -13.94
N GLU A 56 -5.85 -9.21 -12.62
CA GLU A 56 -4.71 -9.24 -11.69
C GLU A 56 -4.24 -10.68 -11.50
N PRO A 57 -2.98 -11.02 -11.84
CA PRO A 57 -2.43 -12.32 -11.53
C PRO A 57 -2.41 -12.52 -10.01
N LYS A 58 -3.06 -13.58 -9.54
CA LYS A 58 -3.23 -13.87 -8.11
C LYS A 58 -1.89 -13.93 -7.38
N TRP A 59 -0.89 -14.53 -8.02
CA TRP A 59 0.45 -14.63 -7.47
C TRP A 59 1.07 -13.25 -7.19
N CYS A 60 0.92 -12.29 -8.11
CA CYS A 60 1.44 -10.93 -7.93
C CYS A 60 0.81 -10.26 -6.71
N VAL A 61 -0.52 -10.34 -6.58
CA VAL A 61 -1.25 -9.76 -5.45
C VAL A 61 -0.75 -10.35 -4.12
N GLU A 62 -0.69 -11.68 -4.03
CA GLU A 62 -0.26 -12.38 -2.81
C GLU A 62 1.20 -12.08 -2.44
N GLN A 63 2.11 -12.04 -3.43
CA GLN A 63 3.51 -11.73 -3.17
C GLN A 63 3.71 -10.28 -2.76
N HIS A 64 3.08 -9.33 -3.44
CA HIS A 64 3.19 -7.92 -3.09
C HIS A 64 2.61 -7.64 -1.71
N ASP A 65 1.45 -8.21 -1.37
CA ASP A 65 0.88 -8.09 -0.01
C ASP A 65 1.85 -8.63 1.05
N ARG A 66 2.46 -9.79 0.80
CA ARG A 66 3.44 -10.38 1.70
C ARG A 66 4.67 -9.49 1.88
N TRP A 67 5.27 -9.02 0.79
CA TRP A 67 6.48 -8.21 0.84
C TRP A 67 6.24 -6.85 1.48
N LEU A 68 5.13 -6.17 1.15
CA LEU A 68 4.75 -4.91 1.78
C LEU A 68 4.51 -5.08 3.28
N ALA A 69 3.83 -6.15 3.69
CA ALA A 69 3.62 -6.44 5.11
C ALA A 69 4.94 -6.69 5.86
N GLU A 70 5.89 -7.39 5.22
CA GLU A 70 7.20 -7.67 5.81
C GLU A 70 7.98 -6.39 6.12
N VAL A 71 7.89 -5.39 5.25
CA VAL A 71 8.59 -4.10 5.43
C VAL A 71 7.70 -2.99 5.99
N ASN A 72 6.48 -3.33 6.44
CA ASN A 72 5.50 -2.40 7.00
C ASN A 72 5.24 -1.18 6.10
N VAL A 73 5.01 -1.42 4.81
CA VAL A 73 4.65 -0.39 3.82
C VAL A 73 3.18 -0.57 3.42
N GLN A 74 2.43 0.53 3.34
CA GLN A 74 1.05 0.51 2.87
C GLN A 74 0.96 0.78 1.37
N VAL A 75 -0.12 0.32 0.73
CA VAL A 75 -0.31 0.50 -0.72
C VAL A 75 -0.29 1.98 -1.12
N SER A 76 -0.86 2.87 -0.30
CA SER A 76 -0.85 4.33 -0.52
C SER A 76 0.05 5.05 0.49
N ASP A 77 1.24 4.50 0.76
CA ASP A 77 2.18 5.10 1.71
C ASP A 77 2.68 6.46 1.24
N ALA A 78 2.62 7.45 2.13
CA ALA A 78 3.14 8.78 1.87
C ALA A 78 4.63 8.90 2.21
N ARG A 79 5.23 7.95 2.93
CA ARG A 79 6.64 8.01 3.33
C ARG A 79 7.56 7.86 2.12
N PRO A 80 8.48 8.81 1.87
CA PRO A 80 9.55 8.61 0.89
C PRO A 80 10.44 7.40 1.24
N SER A 81 10.71 7.19 2.53
CA SER A 81 11.52 6.05 3.01
C SER A 81 10.90 4.68 2.75
N ALA A 82 9.60 4.59 2.48
CA ALA A 82 8.96 3.33 2.09
C ALA A 82 9.60 2.71 0.83
N TRP A 83 10.09 3.54 -0.10
CA TRP A 83 10.78 3.08 -1.30
C TRP A 83 12.15 2.46 -1.01
N LEU A 84 12.85 2.97 0.01
CA LEU A 84 14.09 2.34 0.48
C LEU A 84 13.77 0.97 1.10
N ASP A 85 12.69 0.88 1.87
CA ASP A 85 12.27 -0.35 2.51
C ASP A 85 11.83 -1.42 1.49
N THR A 86 11.07 -1.08 0.46
CA THR A 86 10.73 -2.02 -0.63
C THR A 86 11.95 -2.36 -1.48
N GLY A 87 12.84 -1.39 -1.75
CA GLY A 87 14.12 -1.64 -2.44
C GLY A 87 15.00 -2.68 -1.75
N ARG A 88 14.94 -2.79 -0.40
CA ARG A 88 15.61 -3.87 0.34
C ARG A 88 15.03 -5.25 0.06
N VAL A 89 13.78 -5.35 -0.37
CA VAL A 89 13.17 -6.60 -0.85
C VAL A 89 13.65 -6.88 -2.27
N GLU A 90 13.61 -5.89 -3.15
CA GLU A 90 14.04 -6.01 -4.55
C GLU A 90 15.50 -6.45 -4.69
N ALA A 91 16.36 -6.03 -3.76
CA ALA A 91 17.77 -6.37 -3.73
C ALA A 91 18.06 -7.85 -3.41
N ARG A 92 17.08 -8.60 -2.89
CA ARG A 92 17.27 -9.98 -2.42
C ARG A 92 17.25 -10.96 -3.57
N GLU A 93 18.29 -11.77 -3.67
CA GLU A 93 18.38 -12.79 -4.70
C GLU A 93 17.20 -13.78 -4.71
N PRO A 94 16.71 -14.27 -3.55
CA PRO A 94 15.52 -15.12 -3.54
C PRO A 94 14.27 -14.47 -4.13
N ALA A 95 14.08 -13.15 -3.97
CA ALA A 95 12.93 -12.45 -4.55
C ALA A 95 13.05 -12.38 -6.08
N ARG A 96 14.25 -12.07 -6.59
CA ARG A 96 14.55 -11.99 -8.02
C ARG A 96 14.38 -13.32 -8.74
N ILE A 97 14.89 -14.40 -8.14
CA ILE A 97 14.68 -15.78 -8.64
C ILE A 97 13.19 -16.08 -8.71
N LYS A 98 12.44 -15.78 -7.63
CA LYS A 98 11.01 -16.07 -7.57
C LYS A 98 10.20 -15.37 -8.67
N VAL A 99 10.54 -14.12 -8.99
CA VAL A 99 9.88 -13.36 -10.08
C VAL A 99 10.28 -13.90 -11.44
N ALA A 100 11.57 -14.19 -11.65
CA ALA A 100 12.07 -14.76 -12.90
C ALA A 100 11.43 -16.14 -13.19
N ASP A 101 11.47 -17.07 -12.25
CA ASP A 101 10.87 -18.41 -12.40
C ASP A 101 9.36 -18.31 -12.69
N TRP A 102 8.68 -17.38 -12.03
CA TRP A 102 7.26 -17.14 -12.28
C TRP A 102 7.02 -16.61 -13.70
N LEU A 103 7.77 -15.60 -14.16
CA LEU A 103 7.65 -15.07 -15.52
C LEU A 103 7.96 -16.13 -16.59
N GLU A 104 9.04 -16.91 -16.42
CA GLU A 104 9.43 -17.97 -17.38
C GLU A 104 8.28 -18.95 -17.61
N SER A 105 7.57 -19.34 -16.55
CA SER A 105 6.45 -20.27 -16.65
C SER A 105 5.29 -19.76 -17.52
N HIS A 106 5.10 -18.44 -17.61
CA HIS A 106 4.06 -17.82 -18.43
C HIS A 106 4.53 -17.51 -19.85
N PHE A 107 5.83 -17.28 -20.04
CA PHE A 107 6.42 -17.17 -21.38
C PHE A 107 6.41 -18.48 -22.17
N ALA A 108 6.21 -19.62 -21.50
CA ALA A 108 5.91 -20.89 -22.16
C ALA A 108 4.51 -20.92 -22.82
N VAL A 109 3.62 -19.99 -22.45
CA VAL A 109 2.23 -19.91 -22.94
C VAL A 109 2.08 -18.84 -24.01
N ALA A 110 2.68 -17.67 -23.82
CA ALA A 110 2.56 -16.54 -24.74
C ALA A 110 3.83 -15.67 -24.76
N PRO A 111 4.20 -15.09 -25.92
CA PRO A 111 5.39 -14.25 -26.03
C PRO A 111 5.19 -12.84 -25.45
N GLU A 112 3.96 -12.35 -25.35
CA GLU A 112 3.64 -11.04 -24.80
C GLU A 112 2.72 -11.15 -23.59
N LEU A 113 3.21 -10.69 -22.43
CA LEU A 113 2.49 -10.74 -21.16
C LEU A 113 2.06 -9.34 -20.72
N VAL A 114 0.93 -9.24 -20.04
CA VAL A 114 0.55 -8.04 -19.28
C VAL A 114 0.47 -8.36 -17.79
N VAL A 115 1.20 -7.61 -16.99
CA VAL A 115 1.20 -7.73 -15.53
C VAL A 115 0.68 -6.44 -14.92
N LYS A 116 -0.34 -6.58 -14.07
CA LYS A 116 -0.90 -5.48 -13.30
C LYS A 116 -1.23 -5.91 -11.89
N ASP A 117 -0.88 -5.06 -10.93
CA ASP A 117 -1.36 -5.09 -9.55
C ASP A 117 -1.31 -3.64 -8.98
N PRO A 118 -2.23 -3.20 -8.10
CA PRO A 118 -2.23 -1.84 -7.56
C PRO A 118 -0.99 -1.47 -6.73
N ARG A 119 -0.15 -2.44 -6.37
CA ARG A 119 1.11 -2.28 -5.62
C ARG A 119 2.34 -2.48 -6.51
N LEU A 120 2.15 -2.81 -7.79
CA LEU A 120 3.24 -3.11 -8.74
C LEU A 120 4.33 -2.03 -8.74
N SER A 121 3.93 -0.76 -8.65
CA SER A 121 4.83 0.39 -8.57
C SER A 121 5.93 0.25 -7.51
N TRP A 122 5.65 -0.37 -6.37
CA TRP A 122 6.61 -0.54 -5.27
C TRP A 122 7.76 -1.51 -5.57
N PHE A 123 7.60 -2.33 -6.61
CA PHE A 123 8.50 -3.44 -6.93
C PHE A 123 9.00 -3.40 -8.39
N LEU A 124 8.88 -2.27 -9.09
CA LEU A 124 9.20 -2.17 -10.52
C LEU A 124 10.65 -2.54 -10.83
N GLY A 125 11.59 -2.23 -9.94
CA GLY A 125 13.00 -2.61 -10.10
C GLY A 125 13.16 -4.13 -10.07
N LEU A 126 12.45 -4.80 -9.16
CA LEU A 126 12.42 -6.26 -9.06
C LEU A 126 11.82 -6.90 -10.32
N TRP A 127 10.72 -6.35 -10.84
CA TRP A 127 10.06 -6.85 -12.04
C TRP A 127 10.89 -6.68 -13.31
N ARG A 128 11.56 -5.53 -13.47
CA ARG A 128 12.53 -5.29 -14.56
C ARG A 128 13.63 -6.35 -14.54
N VAL A 129 14.26 -6.55 -13.38
CA VAL A 129 15.33 -7.56 -13.22
C VAL A 129 14.83 -8.97 -13.51
N GLY A 130 13.62 -9.31 -13.06
CA GLY A 130 13.01 -10.60 -13.35
C GLY A 130 12.80 -10.85 -14.84
N ALA A 131 12.27 -9.86 -15.57
CA ALA A 131 12.04 -9.94 -17.01
C ALA A 131 13.35 -10.10 -17.80
N LEU A 132 14.36 -9.29 -17.49
CA LEU A 132 15.66 -9.36 -18.15
C LEU A 132 16.34 -10.74 -17.96
N ARG A 133 16.18 -11.36 -16.79
CA ARG A 133 16.74 -12.69 -16.49
C ARG A 133 16.14 -13.81 -17.35
N VAL A 134 14.89 -13.66 -17.79
CA VAL A 134 14.20 -14.64 -18.64
C VAL A 134 14.25 -14.27 -20.13
N GLY A 135 15.14 -13.33 -20.49
CA GLY A 135 15.31 -12.86 -21.86
C GLY A 135 14.11 -12.09 -22.41
N ALA A 136 13.31 -11.48 -21.53
CA ALA A 136 12.16 -10.67 -21.92
C ALA A 136 12.46 -9.16 -21.81
N ASP A 137 11.87 -8.38 -22.71
CA ASP A 137 11.91 -6.93 -22.71
C ASP A 137 10.82 -6.36 -21.76
N PRO A 138 11.20 -5.67 -20.66
CA PRO A 138 10.24 -5.06 -19.75
C PRO A 138 9.80 -3.69 -20.27
N VAL A 139 8.52 -3.53 -20.62
CA VAL A 139 7.94 -2.23 -21.00
C VAL A 139 6.91 -1.75 -20.00
N PHE A 140 6.71 -0.44 -19.89
CA PHE A 140 5.90 0.16 -18.82
C PHE A 140 4.82 1.08 -19.37
N ALA A 141 3.60 0.96 -18.86
CA ALA A 141 2.55 1.95 -19.06
C ALA A 141 2.12 2.55 -17.73
N THR A 142 2.42 3.83 -17.52
CA THR A 142 2.03 4.55 -16.31
C THR A 142 0.70 5.27 -16.52
N MET A 143 -0.33 4.85 -15.81
CA MET A 143 -1.66 5.45 -15.89
C MET A 143 -1.75 6.73 -15.06
N LEU A 144 -2.12 7.82 -15.74
CA LEU A 144 -2.31 9.15 -15.18
C LEU A 144 -3.79 9.48 -15.04
N ARG A 145 -4.14 10.00 -13.86
CA ARG A 145 -5.47 10.54 -13.58
C ARG A 145 -5.34 11.74 -12.65
N PRO A 146 -6.14 12.82 -12.83
CA PRO A 146 -6.01 14.01 -12.01
C PRO A 146 -6.06 13.68 -10.51
N PRO A 147 -5.19 14.28 -9.68
CA PRO A 147 -5.09 13.94 -8.26
C PRO A 147 -6.41 14.14 -7.51
N ALA A 148 -7.17 15.17 -7.87
CA ALA A 148 -8.50 15.42 -7.30
C ALA A 148 -9.49 14.26 -7.56
N GLU A 149 -9.49 13.70 -8.76
CA GLU A 149 -10.34 12.56 -9.09
C GLU A 149 -9.90 11.29 -8.34
N VAL A 150 -8.59 11.07 -8.21
CA VAL A 150 -8.04 9.91 -7.49
C VAL A 150 -8.35 10.00 -6.00
N VAL A 151 -8.08 11.14 -5.35
CA VAL A 151 -8.34 11.37 -3.93
C VAL A 151 -9.83 11.27 -3.65
N GLY A 152 -10.67 11.94 -4.43
CA GLY A 152 -12.13 11.88 -4.27
C GLY A 152 -12.67 10.45 -4.44
N SER A 153 -12.15 9.70 -5.42
CA SER A 153 -12.52 8.28 -5.60
C SER A 153 -12.10 7.42 -4.41
N LYS A 154 -10.91 7.65 -3.84
CA LYS A 154 -10.42 6.90 -2.67
C LYS A 154 -11.22 7.23 -1.41
N GLN A 155 -11.61 8.48 -1.20
CA GLN A 155 -12.44 8.87 -0.06
C GLN A 155 -13.80 8.18 -0.06
N LYS A 156 -14.46 8.11 -1.22
CA LYS A 156 -15.72 7.39 -1.38
C LYS A 156 -15.58 5.90 -1.10
N TYR A 157 -14.48 5.29 -1.53
CA TYR A 157 -14.24 3.85 -1.38
C TYR A 157 -13.83 3.47 0.05
N TYR A 158 -12.95 4.23 0.70
CA TYR A 158 -12.41 3.93 2.03
C TYR A 158 -13.12 4.67 3.18
N ALA A 159 -14.29 5.25 2.92
CA ALA A 159 -15.06 6.03 3.89
C ALA A 159 -14.24 7.11 4.62
N ASN A 160 -13.38 7.82 3.87
CA ASN A 160 -12.58 8.96 4.33
C ASN A 160 -11.67 8.73 5.58
N LYS A 161 -11.24 7.50 5.87
CA LYS A 161 -10.44 7.21 7.08
C LYS A 161 -9.06 7.91 7.15
N LEU A 162 -8.50 8.30 6.02
CA LEU A 162 -7.11 8.81 5.92
C LEU A 162 -7.01 10.33 5.67
N GLY A 163 -8.09 10.99 5.23
CA GLY A 163 -8.12 12.42 4.90
C GLY A 163 -7.44 12.79 3.55
N SER A 164 -7.85 13.92 2.96
CA SER A 164 -7.38 14.36 1.63
C SER A 164 -5.86 14.54 1.55
N ALA A 165 -5.25 15.12 2.58
CA ALA A 165 -3.81 15.40 2.61
C ALA A 165 -2.95 14.14 2.53
N HIS A 166 -3.28 13.11 3.31
CA HIS A 166 -2.57 11.83 3.25
C HIS A 166 -2.71 11.18 1.86
N LEU A 167 -3.91 11.17 1.29
CA LEU A 167 -4.16 10.56 -0.01
C LEU A 167 -3.45 11.30 -1.15
N ALA A 168 -3.38 12.64 -1.10
CA ALA A 168 -2.62 13.44 -2.04
C ALA A 168 -1.11 13.23 -1.88
N ALA A 169 -0.60 13.22 -0.65
CA ALA A 169 0.81 12.94 -0.36
C ALA A 169 1.23 11.54 -0.87
N GLY A 170 0.42 10.51 -0.59
CA GLY A 170 0.64 9.17 -1.13
C GLY A 170 0.57 9.10 -2.66
N TRP A 171 -0.27 9.93 -3.30
CA TRP A 171 -0.31 10.04 -4.76
C TRP A 171 0.98 10.65 -5.33
N VAL A 172 1.47 11.75 -4.75
CA VAL A 172 2.73 12.40 -5.14
C VAL A 172 3.90 11.43 -4.95
N ASN A 173 4.00 10.83 -3.76
CA ASN A 173 5.06 9.87 -3.45
C ASN A 173 5.08 8.71 -4.44
N MET A 174 3.90 8.16 -4.76
CA MET A 174 3.76 7.02 -5.66
C MET A 174 4.20 7.35 -7.08
N LEU A 175 3.69 8.44 -7.65
CA LEU A 175 3.92 8.73 -9.08
C LEU A 175 5.32 9.25 -9.36
N LEU A 176 5.91 10.09 -8.49
CA LEU A 176 7.28 10.56 -8.68
C LEU A 176 8.30 9.40 -8.67
N HIS A 177 8.09 8.42 -7.80
CA HIS A 177 8.97 7.24 -7.75
C HIS A 177 8.64 6.22 -8.84
N THR A 178 7.36 6.06 -9.22
CA THR A 178 6.98 5.24 -10.40
C THR A 178 7.64 5.80 -11.66
N GLU A 179 7.60 7.12 -11.84
CA GLU A 179 8.29 7.79 -12.94
C GLU A 179 9.78 7.44 -12.90
N ARG A 180 10.48 7.71 -11.79
CA ARG A 180 11.92 7.40 -11.69
C ARG A 180 12.26 5.93 -11.94
N ALA A 181 11.45 5.00 -11.44
CA ALA A 181 11.68 3.55 -11.58
C ALA A 181 11.42 3.02 -12.99
N THR A 182 10.65 3.74 -13.80
CA THR A 182 10.31 3.35 -15.18
C THR A 182 11.25 3.92 -16.23
N ARG A 183 12.09 4.93 -15.90
CA ARG A 183 13.06 5.52 -16.83
C ARG A 183 13.89 4.43 -17.52
N SER A 184 14.07 4.56 -18.82
CA SER A 184 14.87 3.61 -19.61
C SER A 184 16.32 3.64 -19.15
N ASP A 185 16.94 2.46 -19.10
CA ASP A 185 18.37 2.31 -18.91
C ASP A 185 19.00 1.73 -20.19
N GLU A 186 20.32 1.62 -20.22
CA GLU A 186 21.06 1.03 -21.35
C GLU A 186 20.71 -0.44 -21.62
N GLN A 187 19.97 -1.10 -20.70
CA GLN A 187 19.67 -2.53 -20.72
C GLN A 187 18.28 -2.84 -21.28
N GLY A 188 17.51 -1.82 -21.65
CA GLY A 188 16.23 -1.95 -22.37
C GLY A 188 15.02 -1.36 -21.63
N GLY A 189 13.85 -1.52 -22.25
CA GLY A 189 12.56 -1.14 -21.69
C GLY A 189 12.08 0.27 -22.06
N GLY A 190 11.09 0.30 -22.96
CA GLY A 190 10.31 1.49 -23.28
C GLY A 190 9.26 1.79 -22.20
N ARG A 191 8.85 3.05 -22.11
CA ARG A 191 7.76 3.48 -21.21
C ARG A 191 6.81 4.43 -21.91
N THR A 192 5.55 4.42 -21.50
CA THR A 192 4.57 5.41 -21.91
C THR A 192 3.78 5.92 -20.71
N PHE A 193 3.23 7.12 -20.83
CA PHE A 193 2.30 7.70 -19.88
C PHE A 193 0.94 7.87 -20.55
N VAL A 194 -0.10 7.30 -19.95
CA VAL A 194 -1.44 7.27 -20.54
C VAL A 194 -2.42 8.00 -19.64
N ARG A 195 -3.05 9.07 -20.14
CA ARG A 195 -4.15 9.70 -19.41
C ARG A 195 -5.38 8.80 -19.47
N TYR A 196 -6.00 8.58 -18.32
CA TYR A 196 -7.26 7.85 -18.25
C TYR A 196 -8.38 8.52 -19.06
N ALA A 197 -8.36 9.85 -19.16
CA ALA A 197 -9.33 10.61 -19.95
C ALA A 197 -9.18 10.33 -21.46
N ASP A 198 -7.94 10.30 -21.96
CA ASP A 198 -7.65 10.04 -23.37
C ASP A 198 -8.06 8.61 -23.73
N LEU A 199 -7.73 7.65 -22.84
CA LEU A 199 -8.13 6.25 -22.97
C LEU A 199 -9.66 6.06 -23.02
N LEU A 200 -10.44 6.82 -22.24
CA LEU A 200 -11.91 6.74 -22.30
C LEU A 200 -12.51 7.45 -23.51
N THR A 201 -11.84 8.48 -24.02
CA THR A 201 -12.31 9.29 -25.15
C THR A 201 -12.09 8.56 -26.46
N ASP A 202 -10.89 8.04 -26.66
CA ASP A 202 -10.49 7.29 -27.84
C ASP A 202 -9.49 6.20 -27.45
N TRP A 203 -10.05 5.08 -26.98
CA TRP A 203 -9.23 3.94 -26.57
C TRP A 203 -8.45 3.36 -27.75
N VAL A 204 -9.01 3.39 -28.97
CA VAL A 204 -8.38 2.81 -30.16
C VAL A 204 -7.07 3.54 -30.41
N ARG A 205 -7.13 4.85 -30.65
CA ARG A 205 -5.94 5.67 -30.89
C ARG A 205 -4.94 5.54 -29.73
N THR A 206 -5.41 5.69 -28.49
CA THR A 206 -4.53 5.63 -27.32
C THR A 206 -3.77 4.32 -27.22
N THR A 207 -4.43 3.18 -27.47
CA THR A 207 -3.78 1.87 -27.42
C THR A 207 -2.91 1.57 -28.63
N THR A 208 -3.28 2.04 -29.82
CA THR A 208 -2.44 1.93 -31.02
C THR A 208 -1.15 2.74 -30.87
N ASP A 209 -1.23 4.02 -30.50
CA ASP A 209 -0.06 4.89 -30.30
C ASP A 209 0.89 4.28 -29.24
N MET A 210 0.34 3.77 -28.13
CA MET A 210 1.11 3.04 -27.12
C MET A 210 1.76 1.76 -27.68
N ALA A 211 1.02 0.96 -28.43
CA ALA A 211 1.49 -0.31 -28.95
C ALA A 211 2.59 -0.14 -30.01
N GLU A 212 2.49 0.89 -30.86
CA GLU A 212 3.54 1.26 -31.80
C GLU A 212 4.80 1.73 -31.04
N HIS A 213 4.63 2.59 -30.04
CA HIS A 213 5.74 3.09 -29.24
C HIS A 213 6.49 2.00 -28.46
N LEU A 214 5.76 1.00 -27.95
CA LEU A 214 6.31 -0.08 -27.12
C LEU A 214 6.58 -1.39 -27.89
N ASP A 215 6.29 -1.43 -29.20
CA ASP A 215 6.32 -2.64 -30.05
C ASP A 215 5.50 -3.80 -29.47
N LEU A 216 4.21 -3.55 -29.16
CA LEU A 216 3.26 -4.55 -28.66
C LEU A 216 2.51 -5.20 -29.83
N ARG A 217 3.05 -6.29 -30.36
CA ARG A 217 2.53 -6.93 -31.57
C ARG A 217 1.16 -7.55 -31.37
N ALA A 218 0.86 -8.10 -30.19
CA ALA A 218 -0.46 -8.65 -29.90
C ALA A 218 -1.54 -7.58 -30.07
N VAL A 219 -1.28 -6.37 -29.58
CA VAL A 219 -2.21 -5.23 -29.68
C VAL A 219 -2.33 -4.72 -31.13
N LEU A 220 -1.21 -4.62 -31.85
CA LEU A 220 -1.19 -4.15 -33.25
C LEU A 220 -1.85 -5.13 -34.23
N HIS A 221 -1.87 -6.42 -33.90
CA HIS A 221 -2.45 -7.48 -34.73
C HIS A 221 -3.81 -7.98 -34.21
N ALA A 222 -4.42 -7.26 -33.28
CA ALA A 222 -5.75 -7.58 -32.75
C ALA A 222 -6.79 -7.61 -33.88
N ASP A 223 -7.68 -8.61 -33.85
CA ASP A 223 -8.68 -8.79 -34.89
C ASP A 223 -9.94 -7.91 -34.65
N SER A 224 -10.87 -7.95 -35.62
CA SER A 224 -12.11 -7.17 -35.52
C SER A 224 -13.07 -7.66 -34.42
N GLU A 225 -12.94 -8.89 -33.93
CA GLU A 225 -13.69 -9.37 -32.76
C GLU A 225 -13.10 -8.83 -31.46
N ASN A 226 -11.76 -8.79 -31.32
CA ASN A 226 -11.07 -8.15 -30.20
C ASN A 226 -11.48 -6.68 -30.08
N ILE A 227 -11.43 -5.93 -31.18
CA ILE A 227 -11.83 -4.51 -31.22
C ILE A 227 -13.29 -4.32 -30.77
N ARG A 228 -14.21 -5.17 -31.26
CA ARG A 228 -15.61 -5.15 -30.85
C ARG A 228 -15.80 -5.51 -29.37
N ALA A 229 -15.00 -6.42 -28.84
CA ALA A 229 -15.03 -6.78 -27.43
C ALA A 229 -14.56 -5.62 -26.54
N VAL A 230 -13.51 -4.90 -26.93
CA VAL A 230 -13.06 -3.70 -26.22
C VAL A 230 -14.12 -2.60 -26.24
N HIS A 231 -14.77 -2.35 -27.38
CA HIS A 231 -15.87 -1.38 -27.46
C HIS A 231 -17.01 -1.66 -26.48
N ARG A 232 -17.30 -2.94 -26.18
CA ARG A 232 -18.30 -3.31 -25.16
C ARG A 232 -17.76 -3.22 -23.74
N PHE A 233 -16.45 -3.35 -23.57
CA PHE A 233 -15.77 -3.31 -22.28
C PHE A 233 -15.63 -1.88 -21.74
N VAL A 234 -15.22 -0.94 -22.59
CA VAL A 234 -14.98 0.47 -22.23
C VAL A 234 -16.30 1.20 -22.06
N ASP A 235 -16.58 1.67 -20.85
CA ASP A 235 -17.71 2.57 -20.58
C ASP A 235 -17.20 4.03 -20.52
N PRO A 236 -17.49 4.85 -21.55
CA PRO A 236 -17.03 6.25 -21.59
C PRO A 236 -17.68 7.10 -20.48
N ASN A 237 -18.78 6.65 -19.88
CA ASN A 237 -19.47 7.37 -18.82
C ASN A 237 -18.88 7.14 -17.41
N LEU A 238 -17.75 6.43 -17.30
CA LEU A 238 -17.09 6.18 -16.00
C LEU A 238 -16.40 7.41 -15.42
N ARG A 239 -16.22 8.48 -16.21
CA ARG A 239 -15.68 9.76 -15.72
C ARG A 239 -16.81 10.69 -15.27
N ARG A 240 -17.12 10.69 -13.97
CA ARG A 240 -18.20 11.52 -13.38
C ARG A 240 -17.73 12.39 -12.21
N VAL A 241 -16.43 12.65 -12.08
CA VAL A 241 -15.89 13.39 -10.93
C VAL A 241 -15.67 14.85 -11.31
N THR A 242 -16.33 15.74 -10.58
CA THR A 242 -16.28 17.21 -10.74
C THR A 242 -15.39 17.90 -9.70
N VAL A 243 -14.73 17.13 -8.84
CA VAL A 243 -13.87 17.65 -7.76
C VAL A 243 -12.57 18.19 -8.35
N THR A 244 -12.21 19.41 -7.95
CA THR A 244 -10.95 20.06 -8.31
C THR A 244 -9.90 19.89 -7.21
N LEU A 245 -8.63 20.20 -7.52
CA LEU A 245 -7.56 20.11 -6.52
C LEU A 245 -7.76 21.11 -5.36
N ALA A 246 -8.36 22.27 -5.65
CA ALA A 246 -8.69 23.29 -4.65
C ALA A 246 -9.72 22.78 -3.63
N ASP A 247 -10.70 21.98 -4.08
CA ASP A 247 -11.76 21.43 -3.23
C ASP A 247 -11.23 20.44 -2.18
N LEU A 248 -10.00 19.91 -2.35
CA LEU A 248 -9.40 18.97 -1.41
C LEU A 248 -8.94 19.62 -0.10
N GLY A 249 -8.82 20.96 -0.05
CA GLY A 249 -8.39 21.68 1.15
C GLY A 249 -6.99 21.30 1.65
N LEU A 250 -6.06 21.06 0.72
CA LEU A 250 -4.69 20.65 1.06
C LEU A 250 -3.89 21.81 1.68
N PRO A 251 -2.91 21.53 2.57
CA PRO A 251 -1.90 22.50 2.96
C PRO A 251 -1.23 23.12 1.72
N LYS A 252 -0.98 24.43 1.73
CA LYS A 252 -0.50 25.19 0.56
C LYS A 252 0.66 24.51 -0.17
N ARG A 253 1.73 24.16 0.54
CA ARG A 253 2.92 23.53 -0.05
C ARG A 253 2.63 22.16 -0.66
N LEU A 254 1.74 21.37 -0.05
CA LEU A 254 1.32 20.08 -0.62
C LEU A 254 0.43 20.28 -1.86
N HIS A 255 -0.45 21.30 -1.86
CA HIS A 255 -1.25 21.65 -3.02
C HIS A 255 -0.36 21.99 -4.22
N GLU A 256 0.60 22.89 -4.02
CA GLU A 256 1.54 23.34 -5.05
C GLU A 256 2.36 22.16 -5.61
N LEU A 257 2.94 21.32 -4.73
CA LEU A 257 3.66 20.13 -5.16
C LEU A 257 2.79 19.12 -5.92
N THR A 258 1.54 18.94 -5.48
CA THR A 258 0.60 18.02 -6.15
C THR A 258 0.25 18.52 -7.55
N GLN A 259 0.01 19.83 -7.70
CA GLN A 259 -0.29 20.46 -8.98
C GLN A 259 0.91 20.39 -9.93
N GLU A 260 2.09 20.81 -9.47
CA GLU A 260 3.32 20.79 -10.27
C GLU A 260 3.69 19.36 -10.69
N THR A 261 3.57 18.39 -9.78
CA THR A 261 3.76 16.96 -10.11
C THR A 261 2.79 16.50 -11.19
N TRP A 262 1.53 16.89 -11.10
CA TRP A 262 0.55 16.56 -12.12
C TRP A 262 0.94 17.17 -13.47
N ASP A 263 1.28 18.45 -13.51
CA ASP A 263 1.61 19.15 -14.75
C ASP A 263 2.86 18.56 -15.43
N GLN A 264 3.93 18.30 -14.67
CA GLN A 264 5.16 17.71 -15.20
C GLN A 264 4.95 16.27 -15.72
N LEU A 265 4.20 15.44 -15.00
CA LEU A 265 3.87 14.08 -15.47
C LEU A 265 3.00 14.10 -16.73
N ASN A 266 2.17 15.13 -16.92
CA ASN A 266 1.35 15.27 -18.12
C ASN A 266 2.17 15.59 -19.36
N LEU A 267 3.35 16.19 -19.23
CA LEU A 267 4.24 16.40 -20.38
C LEU A 267 4.70 15.06 -20.95
N LEU A 268 5.02 14.09 -20.08
CA LEU A 268 5.53 12.76 -20.45
C LEU A 268 4.53 11.89 -21.25
N THR A 269 3.30 12.34 -21.48
CA THR A 269 2.37 11.65 -22.39
C THR A 269 2.78 11.80 -23.85
N ASP A 270 3.57 12.83 -24.16
CA ASP A 270 4.28 12.93 -25.42
C ASP A 270 5.69 12.35 -25.24
N PRO A 271 6.04 11.24 -25.92
CA PRO A 271 7.38 10.66 -25.84
C PRO A 271 8.51 11.64 -26.18
N ALA A 272 8.24 12.69 -26.97
CA ALA A 272 9.24 13.71 -27.29
C ALA A 272 9.60 14.60 -26.10
N GLU A 273 8.70 14.75 -25.12
CA GLU A 273 8.91 15.53 -23.90
C GLU A 273 9.59 14.71 -22.80
N ASP A 274 9.74 13.39 -22.98
CA ASP A 274 10.41 12.49 -22.03
C ASP A 274 11.94 12.64 -22.08
N THR A 275 12.41 13.81 -21.64
CA THR A 275 13.79 14.27 -21.78
C THR A 275 14.55 14.26 -20.44
N PRO A 276 15.90 14.26 -20.46
CA PRO A 276 16.70 14.43 -19.25
C PRO A 276 16.39 15.73 -18.47
N ALA A 277 15.94 16.78 -19.16
CA ALA A 277 15.51 18.02 -18.51
C ALA A 277 14.21 17.83 -17.72
N ALA A 278 13.20 17.17 -18.30
CA ALA A 278 11.98 16.81 -17.58
C ALA A 278 12.28 15.89 -16.38
N HIS A 279 13.18 14.92 -16.55
CA HIS A 279 13.63 14.03 -15.48
C HIS A 279 14.25 14.79 -14.31
N ALA A 280 15.07 15.81 -14.60
CA ALA A 280 15.69 16.65 -13.57
C ALA A 280 14.66 17.46 -12.78
N VAL A 281 13.61 17.99 -13.44
CA VAL A 281 12.51 18.69 -12.76
C VAL A 281 11.74 17.74 -11.84
N LEU A 282 11.43 16.52 -12.31
CA LEU A 282 10.75 15.50 -11.51
C LEU A 282 11.59 15.02 -10.33
N ASP A 283 12.92 14.99 -10.48
CA ASP A 283 13.84 14.71 -9.38
C ASP A 283 13.83 15.82 -8.32
N GLN A 284 13.80 17.09 -8.73
CA GLN A 284 13.65 18.22 -7.81
C GLN A 284 12.30 18.18 -7.07
N LEU A 285 11.21 17.79 -7.73
CA LEU A 285 9.90 17.62 -7.07
C LEU A 285 9.93 16.50 -6.03
N ARG A 286 10.66 15.41 -6.30
CA ARG A 286 10.82 14.29 -5.36
C ARG A 286 11.64 14.70 -4.14
N GLU A 287 12.69 15.50 -4.33
CA GLU A 287 13.46 16.11 -3.23
C GLU A 287 12.59 17.06 -2.42
N ALA A 288 11.88 17.98 -3.06
CA ALA A 288 10.99 18.93 -2.39
C ALA A 288 9.85 18.25 -1.61
N TYR A 289 9.32 17.14 -2.13
CA TYR A 289 8.34 16.30 -1.42
C TYR A 289 8.96 15.61 -0.21
N THR A 290 10.20 15.13 -0.33
CA THR A 290 10.93 14.50 0.77
C THR A 290 11.14 15.51 1.91
N ASP A 291 11.62 16.71 1.60
CA ASP A 291 11.78 17.79 2.58
C ASP A 291 10.47 18.14 3.29
N LEU A 292 9.36 18.27 2.52
CA LEU A 292 8.05 18.53 3.09
C LEU A 292 7.61 17.40 4.04
N TYR A 293 7.85 16.14 3.67
CA TYR A 293 7.48 14.99 4.47
C TYR A 293 8.28 14.94 5.78
N GLU A 294 9.59 15.14 5.71
CA GLU A 294 10.49 15.16 6.88
C GLU A 294 10.13 16.30 7.84
N GLU A 295 9.87 17.50 7.33
CA GLU A 295 9.38 18.64 8.12
C GLU A 295 8.06 18.29 8.82
N SER A 296 7.11 17.71 8.07
CA SER A 296 5.80 17.31 8.58
C SER A 296 5.92 16.23 9.67
N GLU A 297 6.79 15.24 9.47
CA GLU A 297 7.06 14.17 10.44
C GLU A 297 7.71 14.72 11.72
N ALA A 298 8.69 15.63 11.58
CA ALA A 298 9.35 16.27 12.71
C ALA A 298 8.36 17.08 13.57
N ILE A 299 7.47 17.84 12.93
CA ILE A 299 6.41 18.61 13.61
C ILE A 299 5.40 17.67 14.28
N ALA A 300 4.96 16.62 13.57
CA ALA A 300 3.95 15.68 14.07
C ALA A 300 4.48 14.69 15.11
N ARG A 301 5.81 14.65 15.36
CA ARG A 301 6.45 13.68 16.24
C ARG A 301 5.84 13.63 17.64
N SER A 302 5.56 14.78 18.24
CA SER A 302 4.93 14.86 19.57
C SER A 302 3.54 14.19 19.59
N THR A 303 2.74 14.41 18.53
CA THR A 303 1.43 13.77 18.36
C THR A 303 1.56 12.25 18.22
N ALA A 304 2.53 11.77 17.43
CA ALA A 304 2.77 10.35 17.27
C ALA A 304 3.23 9.67 18.57
N VAL A 305 4.09 10.32 19.37
CA VAL A 305 4.54 9.82 20.67
C VAL A 305 3.37 9.73 21.65
N ALA A 306 2.52 10.76 21.72
CA ALA A 306 1.34 10.76 22.57
C ALA A 306 0.37 9.62 22.19
N ALA A 307 0.08 9.45 20.90
CA ALA A 307 -0.78 8.38 20.40
C ALA A 307 -0.26 6.97 20.74
N ARG A 308 1.06 6.73 20.62
CA ARG A 308 1.67 5.45 21.03
C ARG A 308 1.51 5.19 22.53
N GLY A 309 1.66 6.22 23.36
CA GLY A 309 1.43 6.13 24.81
C GLY A 309 -0.01 5.76 25.14
N ASP A 310 -0.98 6.35 24.45
CA ASP A 310 -2.41 6.04 24.61
C ASP A 310 -2.74 4.60 24.21
N GLU A 311 -2.24 4.13 23.07
CA GLU A 311 -2.45 2.75 22.64
C GLU A 311 -1.79 1.75 23.59
N ALA A 312 -0.57 2.02 24.07
CA ALA A 312 0.08 1.17 25.08
C ALA A 312 -0.73 1.10 26.38
N ARG A 313 -1.34 2.21 26.82
CA ARG A 313 -2.24 2.23 27.98
C ARG A 313 -3.50 1.41 27.74
N LYS A 314 -4.13 1.53 26.56
CA LYS A 314 -5.32 0.75 26.19
C LYS A 314 -5.03 -0.75 26.12
N VAL A 315 -3.89 -1.15 25.56
CA VAL A 315 -3.46 -2.55 25.49
C VAL A 315 -3.25 -3.10 26.91
N ARG A 316 -2.55 -2.37 27.79
CA ARG A 316 -2.38 -2.76 29.20
C ARG A 316 -3.71 -2.89 29.93
N ALA A 317 -4.64 -1.95 29.74
CA ALA A 317 -5.96 -2.01 30.35
C ALA A 317 -6.79 -3.21 29.86
N ARG A 318 -6.73 -3.53 28.56
CA ARG A 318 -7.38 -4.74 28.00
C ARG A 318 -6.76 -6.02 28.54
N GLN A 319 -5.45 -6.09 28.68
CA GLN A 319 -4.76 -7.25 29.26
C GLN A 319 -5.13 -7.43 30.73
N ALA A 320 -5.19 -6.34 31.51
CA ALA A 320 -5.61 -6.37 32.91
C ALA A 320 -7.09 -6.80 33.09
N ALA A 321 -7.96 -6.50 32.13
CA ALA A 321 -9.36 -6.91 32.15
C ALA A 321 -9.60 -8.39 31.76
N VAL A 322 -8.62 -9.05 31.12
CA VAL A 322 -8.69 -10.46 30.70
C VAL A 322 -8.13 -11.41 31.78
N VAL A 323 -7.33 -10.90 32.72
CA VAL A 323 -6.92 -11.67 33.90
C VAL A 323 -8.10 -11.72 34.87
N GLU A 324 -8.81 -12.85 34.91
CA GLU A 324 -9.83 -13.11 35.95
C GLU A 324 -9.23 -12.88 37.34
N PRO A 325 -9.98 -12.29 38.30
CA PRO A 325 -9.54 -12.26 39.68
C PRO A 325 -9.31 -13.69 40.14
N ALA A 326 -8.12 -13.97 40.68
CA ALA A 326 -7.80 -15.27 41.27
C ALA A 326 -8.97 -15.72 42.17
N PRO A 327 -9.42 -16.99 42.09
CA PRO A 327 -10.55 -17.45 42.87
C PRO A 327 -10.28 -17.11 44.33
N ALA A 328 -11.23 -16.39 44.93
CA ALA A 328 -11.14 -15.98 46.32
C ALA A 328 -10.73 -17.20 47.16
N ALA A 329 -9.62 -17.07 47.89
CA ALA A 329 -9.13 -18.11 48.78
C ALA A 329 -10.33 -18.63 49.61
N PRO A 330 -10.54 -19.96 49.72
CA PRO A 330 -11.71 -20.51 50.37
C PRO A 330 -11.85 -19.89 51.77
N HIS A 331 -13.03 -19.32 52.04
CA HIS A 331 -13.40 -18.77 53.34
C HIS A 331 -12.93 -19.74 54.43
N SER A 332 -12.14 -19.23 55.39
CA SER A 332 -11.61 -20.09 56.45
C SER A 332 -12.79 -20.80 57.13
N LEU A 333 -12.62 -22.09 57.45
CA LEU A 333 -13.59 -22.98 58.12
C LEU A 333 -14.25 -22.40 59.39
N VAL A 334 -13.77 -21.26 59.86
CA VAL A 334 -14.29 -20.48 60.99
C VAL A 334 -15.65 -19.81 60.67
N ASP A 335 -15.98 -19.59 59.40
CA ASP A 335 -17.24 -18.92 58.99
C ASP A 335 -18.42 -19.89 58.74
N LEU A 336 -18.19 -21.21 58.83
CA LEU A 336 -19.23 -22.25 58.72
C LEU A 336 -19.86 -22.64 60.07
N VAL A 337 -19.48 -21.98 61.17
CA VAL A 337 -20.00 -22.29 62.51
C VAL A 337 -21.07 -21.27 62.92
N PRO A 338 -22.34 -21.69 63.08
CA PRO A 338 -23.42 -20.81 63.52
C PRO A 338 -23.08 -20.06 64.81
N HIS A 339 -23.50 -18.79 64.88
CA HIS A 339 -23.15 -17.86 65.97
C HIS A 339 -23.49 -18.42 67.37
N ASP A 340 -24.54 -19.21 67.45
CA ASP A 340 -25.10 -19.80 68.68
C ASP A 340 -24.17 -20.86 69.28
N VAL A 341 -23.40 -21.55 68.42
CA VAL A 341 -22.37 -22.51 68.82
C VAL A 341 -21.10 -21.75 69.24
N ARG A 342 -20.79 -20.64 68.58
CA ARG A 342 -19.64 -19.77 68.87
C ARG A 342 -19.74 -19.11 70.25
N ALA A 343 -20.97 -18.78 70.69
CA ALA A 343 -21.24 -18.14 71.97
C ALA A 343 -21.04 -19.06 73.19
N LYS A 344 -21.18 -20.38 73.01
CA LYS A 344 -21.07 -21.38 74.10
C LYS A 344 -19.64 -21.85 74.38
N ILE A 345 -18.67 -21.49 73.55
CA ILE A 345 -17.27 -21.87 73.75
C ILE A 345 -16.64 -20.96 74.82
N PRO A 346 -16.11 -21.50 75.94
CA PRO A 346 -15.46 -20.72 76.99
C PRO A 346 -14.29 -19.88 76.45
N ALA A 347 -14.11 -18.66 76.97
CA ALA A 347 -13.14 -17.69 76.46
C ALA A 347 -11.68 -18.21 76.43
N GLY A 348 -11.32 -19.16 77.31
CA GLY A 348 -10.00 -19.78 77.35
C GLY A 348 -9.69 -20.68 76.14
N VAL A 349 -10.69 -21.36 75.59
CA VAL A 349 -10.52 -22.27 74.45
C VAL A 349 -10.40 -21.48 73.13
N ARG A 350 -11.09 -20.32 73.04
CA ARG A 350 -11.02 -19.43 71.86
C ARG A 350 -9.62 -18.86 71.61
N ARG A 351 -8.83 -18.63 72.67
CA ARG A 351 -7.43 -18.17 72.54
C ARG A 351 -6.49 -19.26 72.05
N GLY A 352 -6.70 -20.51 72.47
CA GLY A 352 -5.89 -21.65 72.03
C GLY A 352 -6.03 -21.95 70.54
N VAL A 353 -7.27 -21.92 70.03
CA VAL A 353 -7.55 -22.19 68.60
C VAL A 353 -7.06 -21.07 67.68
N ARG A 354 -7.13 -19.80 68.12
CA ARG A 354 -6.59 -18.67 67.34
C ARG A 354 -5.07 -18.66 67.28
N LYS A 355 -4.38 -19.18 68.30
CA LYS A 355 -2.92 -19.30 68.33
C LYS A 355 -2.42 -20.49 67.48
N ALA A 356 -3.23 -21.54 67.33
CA ALA A 356 -2.93 -22.70 66.49
C ALA A 356 -3.19 -22.46 64.98
N LEU A 357 -4.06 -21.51 64.60
CA LEU A 357 -4.43 -21.20 63.21
C LEU A 357 -3.66 -20.02 62.58
N GLY A 358 -2.50 -19.66 63.12
CA GLY A 358 -1.45 -18.92 62.39
C GLY A 358 -1.85 -17.58 61.76
N ARG A 359 -2.40 -16.63 62.53
CA ARG A 359 -2.50 -15.23 62.09
C ARG A 359 -1.68 -14.32 62.99
N GLU A 360 -0.39 -14.21 62.69
CA GLU A 360 0.37 -13.01 63.02
C GLU A 360 -0.06 -11.89 62.04
N ARG A 361 -0.47 -10.75 62.60
CA ARG A 361 -0.66 -9.51 61.84
C ARG A 361 0.68 -8.80 61.89
N ASP A 362 1.44 -8.85 60.80
CA ASP A 362 2.55 -7.93 60.62
C ASP A 362 2.01 -6.51 60.37
N ALA A 363 2.61 -5.61 61.14
CA ALA A 363 2.34 -4.19 61.18
C ALA A 363 3.25 -3.48 60.20
N GLN A 364 2.68 -2.77 59.22
CA GLN A 364 3.27 -1.58 58.61
C GLN A 364 2.25 -0.90 57.69
N ASP A 365 1.21 -0.33 58.30
CA ASP A 365 0.49 0.79 57.70
C ASP A 365 -0.05 1.70 58.81
N ARG A 366 0.84 2.57 59.32
CA ARG A 366 0.49 3.76 60.09
C ARG A 366 1.51 4.84 59.74
N GLY A 367 1.21 5.57 58.69
CA GLY A 367 2.06 6.68 58.27
C GLY A 367 1.38 7.58 57.24
N ARG A 368 0.10 7.90 57.42
CA ARG A 368 -0.54 9.04 56.74
C ARG A 368 -1.68 9.58 57.60
N ASP A 369 -1.73 10.91 57.65
CA ASP A 369 -2.82 11.80 58.08
C ASP A 369 -2.84 12.30 59.53
N ALA A 370 -2.14 13.44 59.73
CA ALA A 370 -2.59 14.65 60.45
C ALA A 370 -1.43 15.68 60.37
N GLN A 371 -1.52 16.97 60.06
CA GLN A 371 -2.53 18.01 59.81
C GLN A 371 -1.74 19.21 59.18
N GLY A 372 -2.37 20.08 58.37
CA GLY A 372 -1.75 21.28 57.76
C GLY A 372 -1.65 22.50 58.70
N PRO A 373 -1.81 23.74 58.21
CA PRO A 373 -0.95 24.52 57.29
C PRO A 373 -0.33 25.76 58.00
N GLN A 374 0.79 26.31 57.52
CA GLN A 374 1.28 27.64 57.94
C GLN A 374 1.78 28.49 56.77
N ARG A 375 1.44 29.78 56.87
CA ARG A 375 1.65 30.89 55.93
C ARG A 375 3.04 31.54 56.07
N GLU A 376 3.43 32.23 54.99
CA GLU A 376 4.17 33.50 54.90
C GLU A 376 5.55 33.66 55.57
N GLY A 377 6.51 34.16 54.77
CA GLY A 377 7.46 35.18 55.25
C GLY A 377 8.93 34.99 54.85
N GLN A 378 9.36 35.85 53.92
CA GLN A 378 10.72 36.24 53.51
C GLN A 378 11.51 35.33 52.56
#